data_AF-A0A954W6S0-F1
#
_entry.id   AF-A0A954W6S0-F1
#
_cell.length_a   1.000
_cell.length_b   1.000
_cell.length_c   1.000
_cell.angle_alpha   90.00
_cell.angle_beta   90.00
_cell.angle_gamma   90.00
#
_symmetry.space_group_name_H-M   'P 1'
#
loop_
_entity.id
_entity.type
_entity.pdbx_description
1 polymer ?
#
loop_
_entity_poly.entity_id
_entity_poly.type
_entity_poly.pdbx_seq_one_letter_code
_entity_poly.pdbx_strand_id
1 'polypeptide(L)'
;WMIAAAREQDAAVILMTTNPLRWTPRLKEVYGRPPYEPDSDTGFDAPLLAKYNDVIRRVAKENQVELVDIRAAMFRHASRPGQSLDALLLDGMHPNDDAHALIAEQLAPV
;
A
#
# COMPACT_ATOMS: atom_id res chain seq x y z
N TRP A 1 -0.14 20.66 -8.46
CA TRP A 1 -0.48 19.69 -7.38
C TRP A 1 -1.51 18.72 -7.94
N MET A 2 -1.33 17.39 -7.80
CA MET A 2 -2.15 16.40 -8.52
C MET A 2 -3.66 16.52 -8.22
N ILE A 3 -4.02 16.74 -6.95
CA ILE A 3 -5.44 16.91 -6.55
C ILE A 3 -6.06 18.14 -7.21
N ALA A 4 -5.34 19.27 -7.23
CA ALA A 4 -5.83 20.50 -7.86
C ALA A 4 -6.01 20.30 -9.38
N ALA A 5 -5.02 19.71 -10.04
CA ALA A 5 -5.08 19.43 -11.47
C ALA A 5 -6.23 18.48 -11.84
N ALA A 6 -6.54 17.48 -11.01
CA ALA A 6 -7.69 16.59 -11.22
C ALA A 6 -9.03 17.34 -11.07
N ARG A 7 -9.14 18.20 -10.05
CA ARG A 7 -10.34 19.03 -9.82
C ARG A 7 -10.58 20.05 -10.93
N GLU A 8 -9.52 20.62 -11.51
CA GLU A 8 -9.62 21.49 -12.69
C GLU A 8 -10.21 20.79 -13.91
N GLN A 9 -10.13 19.45 -13.95
CA GLN A 9 -10.71 18.60 -14.99
C GLN A 9 -12.05 17.97 -14.58
N ASP A 10 -12.69 18.46 -13.51
CA ASP A 10 -13.95 17.95 -12.95
C ASP A 10 -13.90 16.45 -12.58
N ALA A 11 -12.71 15.95 -12.22
CA ALA A 11 -12.51 14.56 -11.83
C ALA A 11 -12.71 14.35 -10.33
N ALA A 12 -13.42 13.27 -9.97
CA ALA A 12 -13.44 12.76 -8.61
C ALA A 12 -12.04 12.31 -8.19
N VAL A 13 -11.62 12.66 -6.97
CA VAL A 13 -10.30 12.31 -6.44
C VAL A 13 -10.46 11.33 -5.30
N ILE A 14 -9.82 10.17 -5.45
CA ILE A 14 -9.67 9.16 -4.41
C ILE A 14 -8.17 9.00 -4.16
N LEU A 15 -7.75 9.03 -2.90
CA LEU A 15 -6.40 8.66 -2.51
C LEU A 15 -6.37 7.25 -1.95
N MET A 16 -5.30 6.52 -2.24
CA MET A 16 -5.10 5.16 -1.78
C MET A 16 -3.79 5.08 -1.01
N THR A 17 -3.78 4.40 0.14
CA THR A 17 -2.49 4.00 0.75
C THR A 17 -1.79 2.97 -0.14
N THR A 18 -0.48 2.84 0.00
CA THR A 18 0.28 1.81 -0.74
C THR A 18 -0.09 0.41 -0.22
N ASN A 19 0.12 -0.64 -1.03
CA ASN A 19 0.17 -1.98 -0.47
C ASN A 19 1.40 -2.15 0.44
N PRO A 20 1.37 -3.07 1.42
CA PRO A 20 2.58 -3.47 2.14
C PRO A 20 3.51 -4.24 1.20
N LEU A 21 4.80 -4.24 1.53
CA LEU A 21 5.84 -4.97 0.81
C LEU A 21 6.45 -6.04 1.74
N ARG A 22 7.06 -7.07 1.16
CA ARG A 22 7.74 -8.15 1.89
C ARG A 22 9.13 -8.38 1.32
N TRP A 23 10.07 -8.73 2.20
CA TRP A 23 11.41 -9.08 1.74
C TRP A 23 11.41 -10.42 1.03
N THR A 24 12.05 -10.46 -0.13
CA THR A 24 12.45 -11.70 -0.81
C THR A 24 13.98 -11.79 -0.84
N PRO A 25 14.57 -12.98 -1.07
CA PRO A 25 16.03 -13.09 -1.22
C PRO A 25 16.59 -12.13 -2.26
N ARG A 26 15.90 -11.96 -3.39
CA ARG A 26 16.30 -11.02 -4.45
C ARG A 26 16.24 -9.57 -3.99
N LEU A 27 15.21 -9.18 -3.24
CA LEU A 27 15.10 -7.81 -2.71
C LEU A 27 16.18 -7.54 -1.66
N LYS A 28 16.52 -8.51 -0.81
CA LYS A 28 17.63 -8.37 0.13
C LYS A 28 18.98 -8.22 -0.58
N GLU A 29 19.19 -8.96 -1.67
CA GLU A 29 20.41 -8.83 -2.49
C GLU A 29 20.58 -7.42 -3.08
N VAL A 30 19.49 -6.85 -3.61
CA VAL A 30 19.53 -5.55 -4.31
C VAL A 30 19.45 -4.36 -3.34
N TYR A 31 18.63 -4.47 -2.30
CA TYR A 31 18.23 -3.36 -1.43
C TYR A 31 18.48 -3.58 0.07
N GLY A 32 18.99 -4.74 0.50
CA GLY A 32 19.21 -5.09 1.90
C GLY A 32 20.38 -4.37 2.55
N ARG A 33 20.39 -3.04 2.47
CA ARG A 33 21.38 -2.12 3.02
C ARG A 33 20.70 -0.83 3.47
N PRO A 34 21.35 -0.04 4.34
CA PRO A 34 20.82 1.26 4.74
C PRO A 34 20.39 2.11 3.53
N PRO A 35 19.24 2.80 3.59
CA PRO A 35 18.40 3.04 4.77
C PRO A 35 17.35 1.94 5.09
N TYR A 36 17.37 0.80 4.40
CA TYR A 36 16.40 -0.28 4.61
C TYR A 36 16.87 -1.28 5.67
N GLU A 37 15.91 -1.89 6.36
CA GLU A 37 16.13 -2.90 7.41
C GLU A 37 15.79 -4.31 6.86
N PRO A 38 16.78 -5.06 6.33
CA PRO A 38 16.53 -6.35 5.66
C PRO A 38 15.99 -7.46 6.57
N ASP A 39 16.09 -7.29 7.89
CA ASP A 39 15.59 -8.23 8.89
C ASP A 39 14.22 -7.84 9.45
N SER A 40 13.63 -6.73 8.99
CA SER A 40 12.27 -6.35 9.35
C SER A 40 11.25 -7.26 8.69
N ASP A 41 10.33 -7.83 9.48
CA ASP A 41 9.25 -8.68 8.96
C ASP A 41 8.29 -7.95 8.01
N THR A 42 8.33 -6.61 8.00
CA THR A 42 7.43 -5.74 7.25
C THR A 42 8.00 -5.27 5.90
N GLY A 43 9.10 -5.85 5.43
CA GLY A 43 9.69 -5.45 4.14
C GLY A 43 10.20 -4.01 4.17
N PHE A 44 9.92 -3.25 3.11
CA PHE A 44 10.19 -1.80 3.06
C PHE A 44 9.15 -0.95 3.81
N ASP A 45 8.13 -1.57 4.43
CA ASP A 45 7.04 -0.83 5.05
C ASP A 45 7.53 -0.01 6.25
N ALA A 46 8.43 -0.58 7.06
CA ALA A 46 9.27 0.16 7.99
C ALA A 46 10.68 0.37 7.39
N PRO A 47 11.26 1.59 7.41
CA PRO A 47 10.79 2.81 8.08
C PRO A 47 10.04 3.82 7.18
N LEU A 48 9.84 3.51 5.89
CA LEU A 48 9.46 4.52 4.88
C LEU A 48 7.96 4.53 4.56
N LEU A 49 7.37 3.41 4.15
CA LEU A 49 5.99 3.42 3.68
C LEU A 49 4.97 3.66 4.80
N ALA A 50 5.25 3.25 6.04
CA ALA A 50 4.38 3.56 7.18
C ALA A 50 4.16 5.07 7.31
N LYS A 51 5.26 5.86 7.30
CA LYS A 51 5.20 7.33 7.36
C LYS A 51 4.56 7.93 6.11
N TYR A 52 4.86 7.36 4.94
CA TYR A 52 4.25 7.82 3.69
C TYR A 52 2.73 7.65 3.71
N ASN A 53 2.25 6.49 4.19
CA ASN A 53 0.83 6.20 4.33
C ASN A 53 0.16 7.12 5.37
N ASP A 54 0.84 7.50 6.44
CA ASP A 54 0.33 8.52 7.37
C ASP A 54 0.20 9.89 6.70
N VAL A 55 1.14 10.26 5.83
CA VAL A 55 1.03 11.49 5.02
C VAL A 55 -0.14 11.39 4.04
N ILE A 56 -0.35 10.26 3.36
CA ILE A 56 -1.51 10.07 2.47
C ILE A 56 -2.82 10.27 3.25
N ARG A 57 -2.96 9.63 4.43
CA ARG A 57 -4.14 9.79 5.30
C ARG A 57 -4.37 11.24 5.68
N ARG A 58 -3.31 11.95 6.06
CA ARG A 58 -3.38 13.38 6.40
C ARG A 58 -3.79 14.22 5.21
N VAL A 59 -3.15 14.03 4.05
CA VAL A 59 -3.46 14.77 2.81
C VAL A 59 -4.90 14.53 2.38
N ALA A 60 -5.40 13.29 2.47
CA ALA A 60 -6.79 12.96 2.16
C ALA A 60 -7.76 13.75 3.04
N LYS A 61 -7.51 13.76 4.36
CA LYS A 61 -8.29 14.53 5.33
C LYS A 61 -8.23 16.03 5.09
N GLU A 62 -7.04 16.60 4.91
CA GLU A 62 -6.83 18.05 4.70
C GLU A 62 -7.50 18.54 3.41
N ASN A 63 -7.55 17.70 2.38
CA ASN A 63 -8.15 18.05 1.09
C ASN A 63 -9.61 17.62 0.97
N GLN A 64 -10.16 16.95 1.98
CA GLN A 64 -11.54 16.40 1.97
C GLN A 64 -11.79 15.53 0.73
N VAL A 65 -10.87 14.60 0.47
CA VAL A 65 -11.00 13.60 -0.60
C VAL A 65 -11.15 12.21 0.01
N GLU A 66 -11.83 11.33 -0.71
CA GLU A 66 -12.03 9.94 -0.27
C GLU A 66 -10.70 9.21 -0.11
N LEU A 67 -10.63 8.36 0.91
CA LEU A 67 -9.45 7.55 1.23
C LEU A 67 -9.81 6.07 1.22
N VAL A 68 -9.08 5.31 0.40
CA VAL A 68 -9.12 3.85 0.42
C VAL A 68 -7.83 3.31 1.04
N ASP A 69 -7.91 2.78 2.26
CA ASP A 69 -6.74 2.29 3.00
C ASP A 69 -6.39 0.83 2.62
N ILE A 70 -5.74 0.66 1.47
CA ILE A 70 -5.28 -0.63 0.93
C ILE A 70 -4.30 -1.32 1.89
N ARG A 71 -3.38 -0.57 2.49
CA ARG A 71 -2.44 -1.13 3.48
C ARG A 71 -3.22 -1.83 4.58
N ALA A 72 -4.18 -1.14 5.19
CA ALA A 72 -4.99 -1.72 6.27
C ALA A 72 -5.82 -2.92 5.78
N ALA A 73 -6.38 -2.85 4.57
CA ALA A 73 -7.15 -3.95 3.98
C ALA A 73 -6.31 -5.23 3.80
N MET A 74 -5.09 -5.12 3.28
CA MET A 74 -4.21 -6.27 3.07
C MET A 74 -3.71 -6.86 4.39
N PHE A 75 -3.38 -6.04 5.40
CA PHE A 75 -3.05 -6.56 6.74
C PHE A 75 -4.24 -7.28 7.39
N ARG A 76 -5.47 -6.75 7.25
CA ARG A 76 -6.69 -7.44 7.74
C ARG A 76 -6.94 -8.76 7.02
N HIS A 77 -6.61 -8.86 5.73
CA HIS A 77 -6.71 -10.12 5.00
C HIS A 77 -5.69 -11.13 5.51
N ALA A 78 -4.43 -10.71 5.62
CA ALA A 78 -3.33 -11.56 6.07
C ALA A 78 -3.43 -12.00 7.54
N SER A 79 -4.21 -11.29 8.38
CA SER A 79 -4.44 -11.72 9.77
C SER A 79 -5.45 -12.87 9.89
N ARG A 80 -6.06 -13.34 8.80
CA ARG A 80 -6.99 -14.47 8.80
C ARG A 80 -6.22 -15.81 8.80
N PRO A 81 -6.76 -16.87 9.42
CA PRO A 81 -6.11 -18.18 9.42
C PRO A 81 -5.79 -18.69 8.01
N GLY A 82 -4.55 -19.13 7.80
CA GLY A 82 -4.08 -19.66 6.51
C GLY A 82 -3.77 -18.60 5.45
N GLN A 83 -3.88 -17.31 5.76
CA GLN A 83 -3.53 -16.21 4.86
C GLN A 83 -2.17 -15.60 5.23
N SER A 84 -1.48 -15.01 4.26
CA SER A 84 -0.22 -14.30 4.45
C SER A 84 -0.10 -13.16 3.44
N LEU A 85 0.58 -12.07 3.83
CA LEU A 85 0.97 -11.02 2.89
C LEU A 85 1.90 -11.54 1.78
N ASP A 86 2.73 -12.56 2.08
CA ASP A 86 3.62 -13.14 1.06
C ASP A 86 2.84 -13.79 -0.08
N ALA A 87 1.65 -14.33 0.22
CA ALA A 87 0.78 -14.97 -0.77
C ALA A 87 0.00 -13.96 -1.63
N LEU A 88 0.02 -12.68 -1.27
CA LEU A 88 -0.65 -11.60 -2.01
C LEU A 88 0.29 -10.86 -2.97
N LEU A 89 1.59 -11.20 -2.99
CA LEU A 89 2.61 -10.48 -3.74
C LEU A 89 3.39 -11.45 -4.64
N LEU A 90 3.64 -11.05 -5.89
CA LEU A 90 4.37 -11.87 -6.86
C LEU A 90 5.88 -11.95 -6.55
N ASP A 91 6.45 -10.84 -6.11
CA ASP A 91 7.90 -10.65 -5.94
C ASP A 91 8.27 -9.94 -4.64
N GLY A 92 7.31 -9.85 -3.71
CA GLY A 92 7.41 -9.06 -2.49
C GLY A 92 7.05 -7.59 -2.67
N MET A 93 6.70 -7.13 -3.88
CA MET A 93 6.29 -5.75 -4.14
C MET A 93 4.96 -5.64 -4.88
N HIS A 94 4.78 -6.40 -5.95
CA HIS A 94 3.64 -6.26 -6.84
C HIS A 94 2.49 -7.18 -6.40
N PRO A 95 1.27 -6.65 -6.24
CA PRO A 95 0.07 -7.45 -5.99
C PRO A 95 -0.15 -8.53 -7.05
N ASN A 96 -0.59 -9.72 -6.64
CA ASN A 96 -1.08 -10.75 -7.56
C ASN A 96 -2.59 -10.58 -7.84
N ASP A 97 -3.19 -11.53 -8.56
CA ASP A 97 -4.61 -11.50 -8.93
C ASP A 97 -5.54 -11.42 -7.70
N ASP A 98 -5.29 -12.22 -6.67
CA ASP A 98 -6.09 -12.21 -5.43
C ASP A 98 -5.98 -10.86 -4.69
N ALA A 99 -4.78 -10.28 -4.66
CA ALA A 99 -4.56 -8.97 -4.08
C ALA A 99 -5.22 -7.86 -4.89
N HIS A 100 -5.18 -7.93 -6.22
CA HIS A 100 -5.87 -6.99 -7.10
C HIS A 100 -7.39 -7.10 -6.96
N ALA A 101 -7.94 -8.30 -6.79
CA ALA A 101 -9.35 -8.51 -6.48
C ALA A 101 -9.73 -7.83 -5.15
N LEU A 102 -8.93 -8.02 -4.10
CA LEU A 102 -9.13 -7.35 -2.81
C LEU A 102 -9.05 -5.82 -2.93
N ILE A 103 -8.10 -5.29 -3.69
CA ILE A 103 -7.98 -3.84 -3.95
C ILE A 103 -9.22 -3.31 -4.68
N ALA A 104 -9.68 -4.03 -5.71
CA ALA A 104 -10.87 -3.66 -6.48
C ALA A 104 -12.15 -3.68 -5.61
N GLU A 105 -12.28 -4.64 -4.70
CA GLU A 105 -13.39 -4.69 -3.73
C GLU A 105 -13.41 -3.46 -2.82
N GLN A 106 -12.25 -2.92 -2.43
CA GLN A 106 -12.20 -1.70 -1.61
C GLN A 106 -12.57 -0.42 -2.38
N LEU A 107 -12.55 -0.45 -3.72
CA LEU A 107 -12.89 0.68 -4.58
C LEU A 107 -14.39 0.74 -4.94
N ALA A 108 -15.17 -0.30 -4.68
CA ALA A 108 -16.58 -0.38 -5.04
C ALA A 108 -17.52 -0.06 -3.84
N PRO A 109 -18.45 0.93 -3.90
CA PRO A 109 -18.66 1.97 -4.88
C PRO A 109 -18.26 3.33 -4.28
N VAL A 110 -16.95 3.59 -4.19
CA VAL A 110 -16.46 4.92 -3.78
C VAL A 110 -16.89 5.96 -4.81
#